data_AF-A0A085ZXJ1-F1
#
_entry.id   AF-A0A085ZXJ1-F1
#
_cell.length_a   1.000
_cell.length_b   1.000
_cell.length_c   1.000
_cell.angle_alpha   90.00
_cell.angle_beta   90.00
_cell.angle_gamma   90.00
#
_symmetry.space_group_name_H-M   'P 1'
#
loop_
_entity.id
_entity.type
_entity.pdbx_description
1 polymer ?
#
loop_
_entity_poly.entity_id
_entity_poly.type
_entity_poly.pdbx_seq_one_letter_code
_entity_poly.pdbx_strand_id
1 'polypeptide(L)'
;MLENDAAQILAKKGFDIEQNPSIKTTLKNPDYIIEGEVFDCYSPFNSNKSVRGIWSEIADKIEKDQTNRIILNLKNWNGDIPKLQKQFLDWEISGLKEVIYITKQGEVKYLMLKK
;
A
#
# COMPACT_ATOMS: atom_id res chain seq x y z
N MET A 1 6.44 -7.54 11.43
CA MET A 1 6.10 -6.47 12.41
C MET A 1 5.34 -5.31 11.77
N LEU A 2 5.80 -4.75 10.63
CA LEU A 2 5.13 -3.59 9.99
C LEU A 2 3.74 -3.88 9.41
N GLU A 3 3.49 -5.12 9.01
CA GLU A 3 2.18 -5.56 8.50
C GLU A 3 1.11 -5.57 9.61
N ASN A 4 1.40 -6.21 10.75
CA ASN A 4 0.50 -6.18 11.92
C ASN A 4 0.27 -4.75 12.43
N ASP A 5 1.30 -3.91 12.39
CA ASP A 5 1.20 -2.48 12.73
C ASP A 5 0.22 -1.75 11.81
N ALA A 6 0.30 -1.99 10.50
CA ALA A 6 -0.59 -1.37 9.52
C ALA A 6 -2.04 -1.80 9.75
N ALA A 7 -2.28 -3.09 9.96
CA ALA A 7 -3.61 -3.61 10.21
C ALA A 7 -4.24 -3.05 11.50
N GLN A 8 -3.46 -2.94 12.58
CA GLN A 8 -3.95 -2.31 13.82
C GLN A 8 -4.31 -0.83 13.63
N ILE A 9 -3.54 -0.09 12.84
CA ILE A 9 -3.82 1.32 12.55
C ILE A 9 -5.11 1.45 11.74
N LEU A 10 -5.30 0.60 10.72
CA LEU A 10 -6.50 0.59 9.89
C LEU A 10 -7.74 0.23 10.71
N ALA A 11 -7.71 -0.84 11.50
CA ALA A 11 -8.81 -1.21 12.40
C ALA A 11 -9.18 -0.08 13.39
N LYS A 12 -8.18 0.58 13.99
CA LYS A 12 -8.42 1.73 14.90
C LYS A 12 -9.06 2.93 14.21
N LYS A 13 -8.93 3.04 12.88
CA LYS A 13 -9.57 4.08 12.08
C LYS A 13 -10.97 3.68 11.60
N GLY A 14 -11.45 2.49 11.97
CA GLY A 14 -12.79 2.02 11.70
C GLY A 14 -12.93 1.23 10.40
N PHE A 15 -11.83 0.85 9.76
CA PHE A 15 -11.87 -0.06 8.61
C PHE A 15 -12.22 -1.48 9.07
N ASP A 16 -13.12 -2.14 8.34
CA ASP A 16 -13.29 -3.58 8.41
C ASP A 16 -12.11 -4.27 7.72
N ILE A 17 -11.32 -5.02 8.49
CA ILE A 17 -10.07 -5.61 8.05
C ILE A 17 -9.96 -7.07 8.47
N GLU A 18 -9.75 -7.94 7.49
CA GLU A 18 -9.34 -9.33 7.66
C GLU A 18 -7.86 -9.45 7.27
N GLN A 19 -7.02 -10.00 8.17
CA GLN A 19 -5.60 -10.23 7.92
C GLN A 19 -5.36 -11.68 7.50
N ASN A 20 -4.44 -11.88 6.56
CA ASN A 20 -4.06 -13.19 6.02
C ASN A 20 -5.28 -14.07 5.66
N PRO A 21 -6.25 -13.54 4.88
CA PRO A 21 -7.45 -14.27 4.51
C PRO A 21 -7.09 -15.53 3.70
N SER A 22 -7.80 -16.63 3.98
CA SER A 22 -7.66 -17.86 3.20
C SER A 22 -8.64 -17.86 2.03
N ILE A 23 -8.20 -17.35 0.88
CA ILE A 23 -9.02 -17.32 -0.33
C ILE A 23 -8.77 -18.59 -1.13
N LYS A 24 -9.74 -19.52 -1.09
CA LYS A 24 -9.63 -20.84 -1.77
C LYS A 24 -9.47 -20.76 -3.29
N THR A 25 -9.79 -19.62 -3.90
CA THR A 25 -9.83 -19.41 -5.35
C THR A 25 -8.58 -18.74 -5.91
N THR A 26 -7.62 -18.33 -5.08
CA THR A 26 -6.38 -17.69 -5.53
C THR A 26 -5.16 -18.57 -5.19
N LEU A 27 -4.16 -18.58 -6.08
CA LEU A 27 -2.88 -19.26 -5.82
C LEU A 27 -2.00 -18.51 -4.82
N LYS A 28 -2.33 -17.25 -4.55
CA LYS A 28 -1.61 -16.36 -3.63
C LYS A 28 -2.54 -15.92 -2.50
N ASN A 29 -2.02 -15.94 -1.28
CA ASN A 29 -2.69 -15.36 -0.12
C ASN A 29 -2.37 -13.87 -0.09
N PRO A 30 -3.37 -12.98 -0.19
CA PRO A 30 -3.13 -11.56 0.00
C PRO A 30 -2.91 -11.23 1.47
N ASP A 31 -2.33 -10.06 1.73
CA ASP A 31 -2.06 -9.63 3.12
C ASP A 31 -3.37 -9.25 3.84
N TYR A 32 -4.27 -8.55 3.14
CA TYR A 32 -5.52 -8.05 3.72
C TYR A 32 -6.74 -8.17 2.80
N ILE A 33 -7.91 -8.32 3.42
CA ILE A 33 -9.17 -7.82 2.86
C ILE A 33 -9.57 -6.60 3.69
N ILE A 34 -9.80 -5.48 3.02
CA ILE A 34 -10.24 -4.22 3.63
C ILE A 34 -11.53 -3.80 2.95
N GLU A 35 -12.62 -3.66 3.71
CA GLU A 35 -13.95 -3.32 3.18
C GLU A 35 -14.38 -4.23 2.01
N GLY A 36 -14.06 -5.53 2.11
CA GLY A 36 -14.37 -6.53 1.09
C GLY A 36 -13.42 -6.57 -0.12
N GLU A 37 -12.41 -5.69 -0.16
CA GLU A 37 -11.44 -5.62 -1.27
C GLU A 37 -10.07 -6.15 -0.86
N VAL A 38 -9.38 -6.82 -1.79
CA VAL A 38 -8.06 -7.40 -1.55
C VAL A 38 -6.97 -6.34 -1.63
N PHE A 39 -6.09 -6.29 -0.63
CA PHE A 39 -4.93 -5.41 -0.57
C PHE A 39 -3.66 -6.18 -0.21
N ASP A 40 -2.54 -5.77 -0.83
CA ASP A 40 -1.20 -6.14 -0.38
C ASP A 40 -0.55 -4.97 0.39
N CYS A 41 0.27 -5.29 1.37
CA CYS A 41 1.05 -4.34 2.14
C CYS A 41 2.43 -4.15 1.51
N TYR A 42 2.83 -2.89 1.34
CA TYR A 42 4.20 -2.54 0.99
C TYR A 42 4.77 -1.54 2.00
N SER A 43 5.92 -1.88 2.56
CA SER A 43 6.70 -1.03 3.46
C SER A 43 8.11 -0.87 2.90
N PRO A 44 8.61 0.36 2.65
CA PRO A 44 9.99 0.55 2.24
C PRO A 44 10.94 0.02 3.32
N PHE A 45 11.77 -0.97 2.98
CA PHE A 45 12.74 -1.54 3.93
C PHE A 45 13.80 -0.51 4.35
N ASN A 46 14.26 0.30 3.39
CA ASN A 46 15.20 1.40 3.63
C ASN A 46 14.44 2.69 3.94
N SER A 47 14.73 3.31 5.08
CA SER A 47 14.11 4.58 5.50
C SER A 47 14.36 5.74 4.53
N ASN A 48 15.42 5.67 3.73
CA ASN A 48 15.79 6.66 2.73
C ASN A 48 15.52 6.20 1.28
N LYS A 49 14.63 5.19 1.09
CA LYS A 49 14.22 4.74 -0.25
C LYS A 49 13.76 5.93 -1.09
N SER A 50 14.20 6.04 -2.33
CA SER A 50 13.77 7.12 -3.21
C SER A 50 12.29 6.98 -3.56
N VAL A 51 11.62 8.11 -3.79
CA VAL A 51 10.22 8.15 -4.26
C VAL A 51 10.03 7.31 -5.52
N ARG A 52 10.93 7.45 -6.50
CA ARG A 52 10.92 6.63 -7.73
C ARG A 52 11.11 5.15 -7.43
N GLY A 53 11.95 4.80 -6.45
CA GLY A 53 12.15 3.41 -6.03
C GLY A 53 10.91 2.78 -5.40
N ILE A 54 10.19 3.53 -4.56
CA ILE A 54 8.88 3.10 -4.01
C ILE A 54 7.89 2.85 -5.15
N TRP A 55 7.79 3.81 -6.07
CA TRP A 55 6.92 3.68 -7.23
C TRP A 55 7.26 2.45 -8.07
N SER A 56 8.55 2.20 -8.35
CA SER A 56 8.98 1.05 -9.16
C SER A 56 8.69 -0.28 -8.48
N GLU A 57 8.93 -0.40 -7.18
CA GLU A 57 8.63 -1.65 -6.46
C GLU A 57 7.14 -1.93 -6.36
N ILE A 58 6.31 -0.89 -6.25
CA ILE A 58 4.86 -1.06 -6.35
C ILE A 58 4.47 -1.46 -7.77
N ALA A 59 4.99 -0.82 -8.81
CA ALA A 59 4.69 -1.18 -10.19
C ALA A 59 5.05 -2.64 -10.50
N ASP A 60 6.23 -3.08 -10.08
CA ASP A 60 6.69 -4.46 -10.18
C ASP A 60 5.73 -5.43 -9.48
N LYS A 61 5.20 -5.06 -8.30
CA LYS A 61 4.20 -5.86 -7.59
C LYS A 61 2.90 -5.93 -8.37
N ILE A 62 2.38 -4.82 -8.88
CA ILE A 62 1.15 -4.82 -9.68
C ILE A 62 1.30 -5.73 -10.91
N GLU A 63 2.44 -5.66 -11.59
CA GLU A 63 2.71 -6.47 -12.78
C GLU A 63 2.89 -7.96 -12.46
N LYS A 64 3.66 -8.31 -11.42
CA LYS A 64 4.05 -9.70 -11.11
C LYS A 64 3.06 -10.43 -10.23
N ASP A 65 2.48 -9.73 -9.27
CA ASP A 65 1.71 -10.33 -8.17
C ASP A 65 0.19 -10.27 -8.39
N GLN A 66 -0.27 -9.69 -9.51
CA GLN A 66 -1.69 -9.48 -9.84
C GLN A 66 -2.49 -8.76 -8.74
N THR A 67 -1.82 -8.08 -7.81
CA THR A 67 -2.48 -7.18 -6.87
C THR A 67 -2.80 -5.88 -7.59
N ASN A 68 -3.92 -5.25 -7.24
CA ASN A 68 -4.34 -3.98 -7.82
C ASN A 68 -4.61 -2.90 -6.77
N ARG A 69 -4.42 -3.21 -5.48
CA ARG A 69 -4.58 -2.27 -4.37
C ARG A 69 -3.50 -2.46 -3.33
N ILE A 70 -2.95 -1.35 -2.85
CA ILE A 70 -1.78 -1.36 -1.98
C ILE A 70 -2.02 -0.54 -0.70
N ILE A 71 -1.66 -1.13 0.44
CA ILE A 71 -1.37 -0.39 1.67
C ILE A 71 0.10 0.00 1.69
N LEU A 72 0.38 1.29 1.50
CA LEU A 72 1.72 1.85 1.56
C LEU A 72 2.05 2.33 2.98
N ASN A 73 2.73 1.49 3.76
CA ASN A 73 3.11 1.82 5.12
C ASN A 73 4.44 2.61 5.15
N LEU A 74 4.35 3.92 5.42
CA LEU A 74 5.47 4.86 5.43
C LEU A 74 6.00 5.14 6.84
N LYS A 75 5.65 4.32 7.86
CA LYS A 75 6.05 4.58 9.25
C LYS A 75 7.56 4.78 9.42
N ASN A 76 8.36 4.02 8.68
CA ASN A 76 9.82 4.06 8.78
C ASN A 76 10.47 4.85 7.64
N TRP A 77 9.70 5.47 6.77
CA TRP A 77 10.22 6.22 5.63
C TRP A 77 10.39 7.71 5.97
N ASN A 78 11.53 8.28 5.58
CA ASN A 78 11.91 9.66 5.88
C ASN A 78 11.80 10.59 4.67
N GLY A 79 11.24 10.11 3.55
CA GLY A 79 11.10 10.93 2.35
C GLY A 79 9.92 11.90 2.39
N ASP A 80 9.71 12.55 1.25
CA ASP A 80 8.79 13.67 1.09
C ASP A 80 7.45 13.18 0.51
N ILE A 81 6.39 13.30 1.31
CA ILE A 81 5.03 12.86 0.96
C ILE A 81 4.47 13.64 -0.26
N PRO A 82 4.53 14.99 -0.31
CA PRO A 82 4.17 15.72 -1.54
C PRO A 82 4.89 15.23 -2.80
N LYS A 83 6.21 14.94 -2.73
CA LYS A 83 6.94 14.39 -3.88
C LYS A 83 6.47 12.98 -4.24
N LEU A 84 6.17 12.15 -3.25
CA LEU A 84 5.59 10.83 -3.46
C LEU A 84 4.24 10.92 -4.18
N GLN A 85 3.34 11.77 -3.70
CA GLN A 85 2.04 12.00 -4.33
C GLN A 85 2.21 12.47 -5.77
N LYS A 86 3.08 13.46 -6.00
CA LYS A 86 3.40 13.96 -7.35
C LYS A 86 3.95 12.86 -8.26
N GLN A 87 4.80 11.96 -7.77
CA GLN A 87 5.32 10.84 -8.57
C GLN A 87 4.21 9.91 -9.07
N PHE A 88 3.22 9.59 -8.24
CA PHE A 88 2.10 8.72 -8.61
C PHE A 88 1.05 9.45 -9.48
N LEU A 89 0.96 10.78 -9.38
CA LEU A 89 0.13 11.59 -10.27
C LEU A 89 0.77 11.77 -11.65
N ASP A 90 2.09 12.02 -11.70
CA ASP A 90 2.82 12.26 -12.94
C ASP A 90 3.02 10.96 -13.74
N TRP A 91 3.14 9.82 -13.04
CA TRP A 91 3.44 8.51 -13.63
C TRP A 91 2.43 7.47 -13.15
N GLU A 92 1.50 7.11 -14.04
CA GLU A 92 0.50 6.07 -13.80
C GLU A 92 1.15 4.68 -13.72
N ILE A 93 0.62 3.83 -12.83
CA ILE A 93 0.94 2.40 -12.78
C ILE A 93 -0.27 1.66 -13.37
N SER A 94 -0.09 1.07 -14.56
CA SER A 94 -1.16 0.33 -15.22
C SER A 94 -1.69 -0.79 -14.32
N GLY A 95 -3.02 -0.84 -14.13
CA GLY A 95 -3.69 -1.84 -13.30
C GLY A 95 -3.76 -1.51 -11.81
N LEU A 96 -3.08 -0.46 -11.33
CA LEU A 96 -3.20 0.01 -9.96
C LEU A 96 -4.52 0.78 -9.78
N LYS A 97 -5.41 0.25 -8.94
CA LYS A 97 -6.72 0.83 -8.65
C LYS A 97 -6.70 1.76 -7.45
N GLU A 98 -5.92 1.42 -6.42
CA GLU A 98 -6.00 2.13 -5.15
C GLU A 98 -4.69 2.05 -4.34
N VAL A 99 -4.34 3.17 -3.71
CA VAL A 99 -3.26 3.21 -2.73
C VAL A 99 -3.73 3.96 -1.49
N ILE A 100 -3.75 3.26 -0.37
CA ILE A 100 -3.94 3.85 0.96
C ILE A 100 -2.56 3.92 1.59
N TYR A 101 -2.14 5.07 2.12
CA TYR A 101 -0.86 5.21 2.77
C TYR A 101 -1.00 5.56 4.25
N ILE A 102 -0.09 5.02 5.05
CA ILE A 102 0.02 5.26 6.49
C ILE A 102 1.23 6.16 6.72
N THR A 103 1.04 7.34 7.30
CA THR A 103 2.14 8.28 7.59
C THR A 103 2.99 7.80 8.77
N LYS A 104 4.14 8.47 8.97
CA LYS A 104 4.99 8.28 10.16
C LYS A 104 4.24 8.47 11.48
N GLN A 105 3.24 9.34 11.49
CA GLN A 105 2.39 9.64 12.65
C GLN A 105 1.20 8.66 12.79
N GLY A 106 1.03 7.71 11.87
CA GLY A 106 -0.09 6.77 11.87
C GLY A 106 -1.39 7.36 11.32
N GLU A 107 -1.33 8.44 10.54
CA GLU A 107 -2.48 8.91 9.77
C GLU A 107 -2.69 8.03 8.55
N VAL A 108 -3.94 7.70 8.25
CA VAL A 108 -4.34 6.91 7.07
C VAL A 108 -4.94 7.87 6.06
N LYS A 109 -4.43 7.86 4.83
CA LYS A 109 -4.88 8.73 3.74
C LYS A 109 -4.92 7.97 2.41
N TYR A 110 -5.79 8.40 1.51
CA TYR A 110 -5.81 7.92 0.14
C TYR A 110 -4.82 8.71 -0.70
N LEU A 111 -3.99 8.01 -1.47
CA LEU A 111 -3.14 8.64 -2.46
C LEU A 111 -3.97 8.90 -3.71
N MET A 112 -3.91 10.14 -4.21
CA MET A 112 -4.59 10.50 -5.45
C MET A 112 -3.85 9.88 -6.63
N LEU A 113 -4.54 9.02 -7.38
CA LEU A 113 -4.04 8.43 -8.61
C LEU A 113 -4.60 9.17 -9.82
N LYS A 114 -3.83 9.23 -10.89
CA LYS A 114 -4.32 9.68 -12.19
C LYS A 114 -5.31 8.62 -12.70
N LYS A 115 -6.52 9.06 -13.10
CA LYS A 115 -7.57 8.22 -13.68
C LYS A 115 -7.68 8.48 -15.17
#